data_AF-A0A350PLD9-F1
#
_entry.id   AF-A0A350PLD9-F1
#
_cell.length_a   1.000
_cell.length_b   1.000
_cell.length_c   1.000
_cell.angle_alpha   90.00
_cell.angle_beta   90.00
_cell.angle_gamma   90.00
#
_symmetry.space_group_name_H-M   'P 1'
#
loop_
_entity.id
_entity.type
_entity.pdbx_description
1 polymer ?
#
loop_
_entity_poly.entity_id
_entity_poly.type
_entity_poly.pdbx_seq_one_letter_code
_entity_poly.pdbx_strand_id
1 'polypeptide(L)'
;MPMAEPLQKKALFRTLHIALFFFVIFITKNSYAQTLLLPGDVVFVSVNSSSNEFELVSLIELESGTEFSINNGVWNNSEQTFTDGDEINVFVQKKIEAGTPIKFNAEPNDQVLINGSINLSQEREQLFIYQKDKEQFRFLYALGWGDKDGKKDRSFFGSDLPEVLNENKNTVLKLGSNNNYQYYIRNGASGTKKMLLTFISNAGFWRGNDEAGFPGFGTSFNLLAPPVILFDESLTAVKENRKQTSLNVAIYEHDGSKLTVDVAFDSVSSSLMRDEIDGFSSQTINFTGLIGDAVYEIEVPLKDDNDYEGLESGIFSLQNLSSGRFGDFITHTVLVSDDEIPEVKLELSEDHGDDILLIHNLESKEIDLKNWELENKNARIIFPRNTMLGVGETLVVFNSIKNDSEIVSNSYGISDEEDLKIFASGLIQLKNDGNEKVAEIEILKKEKNESQNLISDNRVNTSNTGNESSNITEQRRNNVETTNPGWKALFKSEISIDD
;
A
#
# COMPACT_ATOMS: atom_id res chain seq x y z
N MET A 1 63.31 -64.08 -31.94
CA MET A 1 63.40 -63.38 -30.63
C MET A 1 64.88 -63.14 -30.35
N PRO A 2 65.30 -61.96 -29.84
CA PRO A 2 64.61 -61.12 -28.86
C PRO A 2 64.21 -59.74 -29.42
N MET A 3 63.02 -59.19 -29.11
CA MET A 3 62.53 -58.67 -27.83
C MET A 3 63.34 -57.48 -27.28
N ALA A 4 63.15 -56.30 -27.88
CA ALA A 4 63.50 -55.02 -27.25
C ALA A 4 62.61 -53.83 -27.68
N GLU A 5 61.71 -53.98 -28.67
CA GLU A 5 60.87 -52.87 -29.15
C GLU A 5 59.59 -52.54 -28.34
N PRO A 6 58.95 -53.43 -27.54
CA PRO A 6 57.69 -53.05 -26.89
C PRO A 6 57.86 -52.22 -25.60
N LEU A 7 59.08 -52.11 -25.05
CA LEU A 7 59.34 -51.39 -23.79
C LEU A 7 59.64 -49.90 -24.00
N GLN A 8 60.33 -49.52 -25.07
CA GLN A 8 60.60 -48.10 -25.37
C GLN A 8 59.32 -47.34 -25.79
N LYS A 9 58.40 -47.99 -26.52
CA LYS A 9 57.11 -47.38 -26.88
C LYS A 9 56.20 -47.14 -25.66
N LYS A 10 56.21 -48.03 -24.65
CA LYS A 10 55.43 -47.84 -23.41
C LYS A 10 55.99 -46.74 -22.51
N ALA A 11 57.32 -46.60 -22.45
CA ALA A 11 57.96 -45.51 -21.70
C ALA A 11 57.70 -44.15 -22.38
N LEU A 12 57.85 -44.07 -23.70
CA LEU A 12 57.58 -42.85 -24.48
C LEU A 12 56.09 -42.43 -24.39
N PHE A 13 55.16 -43.39 -24.43
CA PHE A 13 53.74 -43.10 -24.25
C PHE A 13 53.40 -42.60 -22.84
N ARG A 14 54.02 -43.14 -21.78
CA ARG A 14 53.80 -42.65 -20.40
C ARG A 14 54.37 -41.25 -20.19
N THR A 15 55.55 -40.95 -20.72
CA THR A 15 56.15 -39.61 -20.59
C THR A 15 55.40 -38.58 -21.42
N LEU A 16 54.88 -38.96 -22.60
CA LEU A 16 54.02 -38.10 -23.42
C LEU A 16 52.66 -37.84 -22.74
N HIS A 17 52.06 -38.84 -22.08
CA HIS A 17 50.80 -38.66 -21.34
C HIS A 17 50.97 -37.79 -20.09
N ILE A 18 52.07 -37.94 -19.35
CA ILE A 18 52.35 -37.09 -18.17
C ILE A 18 52.68 -35.65 -18.60
N ALA A 19 53.41 -35.46 -19.71
CA ALA A 19 53.68 -34.13 -20.27
C ALA A 19 52.40 -33.48 -20.85
N LEU A 20 51.52 -34.25 -21.48
CA LEU A 20 50.22 -33.74 -21.97
C LEU A 20 49.27 -33.42 -20.81
N PHE A 21 49.29 -34.20 -19.72
CA PHE A 21 48.50 -33.93 -18.51
C PHE A 21 49.00 -32.70 -17.75
N PHE A 22 50.32 -32.48 -17.69
CA PHE A 22 50.90 -31.25 -17.12
C PHE A 22 50.76 -30.03 -18.04
N PHE A 23 50.67 -30.21 -19.36
CA PHE A 23 50.40 -29.12 -20.31
C PHE A 23 48.91 -28.72 -20.35
N VAL A 24 48.00 -29.65 -20.02
CA VAL A 24 46.57 -29.36 -19.82
C VAL A 24 46.31 -28.64 -18.48
N ILE A 25 47.20 -28.76 -17.49
CA ILE A 25 47.10 -28.03 -16.21
C ILE A 25 47.69 -26.60 -16.27
N PHE A 26 48.41 -26.24 -17.34
CA PHE A 26 49.02 -24.91 -17.49
C PHE A 26 48.28 -23.96 -18.45
N ILE A 27 47.08 -24.31 -18.89
CA ILE A 27 46.14 -23.34 -19.48
C ILE A 27 45.09 -23.00 -18.42
N THR A 28 45.52 -22.41 -17.32
CA THR A 28 44.65 -21.47 -16.60
C THR A 28 44.56 -20.22 -17.45
N LYS A 29 43.80 -20.30 -18.56
CA LYS A 29 43.06 -19.10 -18.95
C LYS A 29 42.22 -18.77 -17.72
N ASN A 30 42.25 -17.53 -17.29
CA ASN A 30 41.18 -16.98 -16.47
C ASN A 30 39.92 -17.12 -17.32
N SER A 31 39.31 -18.32 -17.31
CA SER A 31 37.94 -18.50 -17.71
C SER A 31 37.16 -17.81 -16.63
N TYR A 32 36.94 -16.51 -16.82
CA TYR A 32 35.89 -15.82 -16.11
C TYR A 32 34.63 -16.66 -16.29
N ALA A 33 34.04 -17.09 -15.18
CA ALA A 33 32.78 -17.82 -15.22
C ALA A 33 31.69 -16.81 -15.55
N GLN A 34 31.47 -16.56 -16.84
CA GLN A 34 30.39 -15.69 -17.29
C GLN A 34 29.06 -16.40 -17.02
N THR A 35 28.16 -15.78 -16.24
CA THR A 35 26.80 -16.28 -16.11
C THR A 35 26.09 -16.14 -17.45
N LEU A 36 25.54 -17.26 -17.93
CA LEU A 36 24.71 -17.29 -19.11
C LEU A 36 23.30 -16.81 -18.75
N LEU A 37 22.94 -15.60 -19.17
CA LEU A 37 21.66 -14.99 -18.80
C LEU A 37 20.53 -15.46 -19.72
N LEU A 38 19.36 -15.74 -19.15
CA LEU A 38 18.13 -16.06 -19.85
C LEU A 38 17.13 -14.88 -19.76
N PRO A 39 16.13 -14.82 -20.66
CA PRO A 39 15.07 -13.81 -20.57
C PRO A 39 14.44 -13.77 -19.17
N GLY A 40 14.35 -12.57 -18.59
CA GLY A 40 13.84 -12.32 -17.24
C GLY A 40 14.85 -12.52 -16.09
N ASP A 41 16.12 -12.82 -16.36
CA ASP A 41 17.16 -12.96 -15.30
C ASP A 41 17.59 -11.64 -14.69
N VAL A 42 17.46 -10.55 -15.45
CA VAL A 42 17.78 -9.19 -15.03
C VAL A 42 16.65 -8.31 -15.53
N VAL A 43 16.09 -7.47 -14.65
CA VAL A 43 14.88 -6.69 -14.91
C VAL A 43 15.01 -5.27 -14.37
N PHE A 44 14.29 -4.32 -14.95
CA PHE A 44 14.21 -2.95 -14.42
C PHE A 44 13.25 -2.89 -13.23
N VAL A 45 13.59 -2.08 -12.22
CA VAL A 45 12.75 -1.81 -11.04
C VAL A 45 12.52 -0.31 -10.79
N SER A 46 13.29 0.55 -11.44
CA SER A 46 13.05 2.00 -11.47
C SER A 46 13.59 2.61 -12.76
N VAL A 47 12.96 3.70 -13.19
CA VAL A 47 13.45 4.59 -14.23
C VAL A 47 13.01 6.02 -13.94
N ASN A 48 13.96 6.95 -13.91
CA ASN A 48 13.74 8.37 -13.68
C ASN A 48 14.27 9.15 -14.89
N SER A 49 13.41 9.41 -15.87
CA SER A 49 13.82 10.15 -17.07
C SER A 49 14.22 11.59 -16.75
N SER A 50 13.67 12.17 -15.67
CA SER A 50 14.00 13.52 -15.22
C SER A 50 15.44 13.67 -14.72
N SER A 51 16.06 12.59 -14.20
CA SER A 51 17.42 12.59 -13.66
C SER A 51 18.39 11.68 -14.42
N ASN A 52 17.94 11.05 -15.51
CA ASN A 52 18.72 10.05 -16.26
C ASN A 52 19.17 8.86 -15.41
N GLU A 53 18.45 8.51 -14.34
CA GLU A 53 18.78 7.38 -13.46
C GLU A 53 17.84 6.20 -13.69
N PHE A 54 18.33 4.98 -13.50
CA PHE A 54 17.50 3.77 -13.49
C PHE A 54 18.18 2.68 -12.65
N GLU A 55 17.39 1.70 -12.22
CA GLU A 55 17.89 0.55 -11.46
C GLU A 55 17.43 -0.78 -12.04
N LEU A 56 18.33 -1.75 -11.94
CA LEU A 56 18.09 -3.14 -12.26
C LEU A 56 18.07 -4.00 -11.00
N VAL A 57 17.40 -5.13 -11.06
CA VAL A 57 17.60 -6.25 -10.13
C VAL A 57 17.90 -7.50 -10.94
N SER A 58 18.87 -8.29 -10.49
CA SER A 58 19.04 -9.64 -11.00
C SER A 58 18.20 -10.62 -10.20
N LEU A 59 17.39 -11.45 -10.86
CA LEU A 59 16.59 -12.50 -10.23
C LEU A 59 17.35 -13.84 -10.13
N ILE A 60 18.63 -13.83 -10.48
CA ILE A 60 19.58 -14.93 -10.29
C ILE A 60 20.89 -14.37 -9.73
N GLU A 61 21.79 -15.26 -9.36
CA GLU A 61 23.15 -14.88 -8.99
C GLU A 61 23.97 -14.53 -10.24
N LEU A 62 24.70 -13.42 -10.19
CA LEU A 62 25.64 -13.03 -11.24
C LEU A 62 27.07 -13.30 -10.78
N GLU A 63 27.78 -14.15 -11.51
CA GLU A 63 29.18 -14.48 -11.23
C GLU A 63 30.12 -13.36 -11.67
N SER A 64 31.29 -13.28 -11.03
CA SER A 64 32.35 -12.36 -11.46
C SER A 64 32.79 -12.69 -12.90
N GLY A 65 32.82 -11.66 -13.74
CA GLY A 65 33.08 -11.76 -15.17
C GLY A 65 31.83 -11.90 -16.04
N THR A 66 30.64 -11.81 -15.46
CA THR A 66 29.39 -11.70 -16.23
C THR A 66 29.35 -10.37 -16.97
N GLU A 67 29.05 -10.42 -18.27
CA GLU A 67 28.86 -9.24 -19.13
C GLU A 67 27.44 -9.20 -19.68
N PHE A 68 26.86 -8.00 -19.71
CA PHE A 68 25.61 -7.67 -20.39
C PHE A 68 25.59 -6.17 -20.74
N SER A 69 24.61 -5.77 -21.55
CA SER A 69 24.52 -4.41 -22.04
C SER A 69 23.10 -3.88 -21.92
N ILE A 70 22.98 -2.55 -21.92
CA ILE A 70 21.72 -1.80 -21.85
C ILE A 70 21.70 -0.82 -23.03
N ASN A 71 20.56 -0.66 -23.69
CA ASN A 71 20.42 0.25 -24.84
C ASN A 71 19.03 0.91 -24.88
N ASN A 72 18.96 2.17 -25.34
CA ASN A 72 17.73 2.96 -25.49
C ASN A 72 17.37 3.25 -26.96
N GLY A 73 17.94 2.50 -27.89
CA GLY A 73 17.74 2.62 -29.33
C GLY A 73 16.52 1.85 -29.82
N VAL A 74 16.44 1.69 -31.14
CA VAL A 74 15.36 0.95 -31.79
C VAL A 74 15.82 -0.47 -32.08
N TRP A 75 15.04 -1.47 -31.65
CA TRP A 75 15.34 -2.88 -31.92
C TRP A 75 15.08 -3.23 -33.39
N ASN A 76 16.10 -3.75 -34.07
CA ASN A 76 15.99 -4.33 -35.40
C ASN A 76 15.89 -5.85 -35.30
N ASN A 77 14.68 -6.39 -35.52
CA ASN A 77 14.45 -7.83 -35.42
C ASN A 77 15.19 -8.67 -36.47
N SER A 78 15.43 -8.13 -37.67
CA SER A 78 16.07 -8.89 -38.75
C SER A 78 17.55 -9.11 -38.49
N GLU A 79 18.20 -8.11 -37.89
CA GLU A 79 19.63 -8.12 -37.60
C GLU A 79 19.93 -8.52 -36.15
N GLN A 80 18.89 -8.55 -35.29
CA GLN A 80 19.00 -8.71 -33.83
C GLN A 80 19.93 -7.67 -33.20
N THR A 81 19.88 -6.42 -33.68
CA THR A 81 20.74 -5.32 -33.25
C THR A 81 19.90 -4.10 -32.84
N PHE A 82 20.56 -3.10 -32.26
CA PHE A 82 19.97 -1.78 -32.02
C PHE A 82 20.49 -0.76 -33.03
N THR A 83 19.58 0.09 -33.50
CA THR A 83 19.91 1.28 -34.30
C THR A 83 19.63 2.54 -33.49
N ASP A 84 20.41 3.60 -33.74
CA ASP A 84 20.17 4.95 -33.21
C ASP A 84 19.99 5.02 -31.69
N GLY A 85 20.81 4.28 -30.91
CA GLY A 85 20.75 4.16 -29.46
C GLY A 85 22.06 4.47 -28.74
N ASP A 86 21.97 4.99 -27.53
CA ASP A 86 23.05 4.98 -26.56
C ASP A 86 23.21 3.58 -25.96
N GLU A 87 24.42 3.22 -25.56
CA GLU A 87 24.72 1.90 -25.00
C GLU A 87 25.56 2.00 -23.72
N ILE A 88 25.17 1.20 -22.74
CA ILE A 88 25.97 0.90 -21.55
C ILE A 88 26.39 -0.56 -21.60
N ASN A 89 27.67 -0.82 -21.33
CA ASN A 89 28.22 -2.15 -21.13
C ASN A 89 28.55 -2.35 -19.65
N VAL A 90 28.07 -3.46 -19.08
CA VAL A 90 28.18 -3.81 -17.67
C VAL A 90 29.06 -5.03 -17.53
N PHE A 91 30.13 -4.92 -16.75
CA PHE A 91 31.02 -6.02 -16.39
C PHE A 91 30.97 -6.25 -14.89
N VAL A 92 30.49 -7.42 -14.46
CA VAL A 92 30.39 -7.80 -13.06
C VAL A 92 31.79 -8.09 -12.50
N GLN A 93 32.30 -7.22 -11.63
CA GLN A 93 33.62 -7.36 -11.02
C GLN A 93 33.60 -8.33 -9.84
N LYS A 94 32.53 -8.30 -9.05
CA LYS A 94 32.33 -9.15 -7.88
C LYS A 94 30.99 -9.85 -8.01
N LYS A 95 30.90 -11.07 -7.48
CA LYS A 95 29.64 -11.81 -7.44
C LYS A 95 28.51 -10.94 -6.86
N ILE A 96 27.36 -10.95 -7.52
CA ILE A 96 26.15 -10.25 -7.11
C ILE A 96 25.10 -11.29 -6.75
N GLU A 97 24.65 -11.27 -5.51
CA GLU A 97 23.60 -12.16 -5.03
C GLU A 97 22.27 -11.87 -5.74
N ALA A 98 21.47 -12.91 -5.94
CA ALA A 98 20.13 -12.75 -6.51
C ALA A 98 19.29 -11.80 -5.65
N GLY A 99 18.56 -10.90 -6.31
CA GLY A 99 17.71 -9.88 -5.72
C GLY A 99 18.41 -8.56 -5.41
N THR A 100 19.72 -8.46 -5.61
CA THR A 100 20.48 -7.23 -5.33
C THR A 100 20.22 -6.16 -6.40
N PRO A 101 19.84 -4.93 -6.02
CA PRO A 101 19.67 -3.84 -6.97
C PRO A 101 21.01 -3.26 -7.44
N ILE A 102 21.07 -2.89 -8.72
CA ILE A 102 22.22 -2.23 -9.35
C ILE A 102 21.73 -0.88 -9.88
N LYS A 103 22.28 0.21 -9.35
CA LYS A 103 21.96 1.58 -9.78
C LYS A 103 22.88 2.04 -10.91
N PHE A 104 22.29 2.70 -11.90
CA PHE A 104 22.98 3.25 -13.06
C PHE A 104 22.88 4.77 -13.08
N ASN A 105 23.90 5.41 -13.69
CA ASN A 105 24.04 6.87 -13.79
C ASN A 105 24.00 7.60 -12.43
N ALA A 106 24.42 6.92 -11.37
CA ALA A 106 24.57 7.44 -10.01
C ALA A 106 26.01 7.26 -9.51
N GLU A 107 26.24 7.40 -8.20
CA GLU A 107 27.55 7.18 -7.58
C GLU A 107 28.16 5.81 -7.97
N PRO A 108 29.51 5.70 -8.07
CA PRO A 108 30.18 4.49 -8.51
C PRO A 108 29.80 3.24 -7.70
N ASN A 109 29.49 2.13 -8.39
CA ASN A 109 29.22 0.82 -7.80
C ASN A 109 30.50 -0.05 -7.87
N ASP A 110 30.97 -0.59 -6.74
CA ASP A 110 32.20 -1.38 -6.68
C ASP A 110 32.02 -2.87 -7.06
N GLN A 111 30.79 -3.30 -7.34
CA GLN A 111 30.45 -4.64 -7.82
C GLN A 111 30.45 -4.73 -9.34
N VAL A 112 30.25 -3.61 -10.04
CA VAL A 112 30.16 -3.57 -11.52
C VAL A 112 31.04 -2.46 -12.10
N LEU A 113 31.67 -2.76 -13.23
CA LEU A 113 32.27 -1.75 -14.10
C LEU A 113 31.25 -1.38 -15.17
N ILE A 114 30.88 -0.10 -15.23
CA ILE A 114 29.92 0.45 -16.18
C ILE A 114 30.69 1.30 -17.19
N ASN A 115 30.57 0.95 -18.48
CA ASN A 115 31.20 1.68 -19.58
C ASN A 115 30.11 2.22 -20.53
N GLY A 116 30.18 3.51 -20.85
CA GLY A 116 29.15 4.19 -21.65
C GLY A 116 28.18 4.98 -20.77
N SER A 117 27.16 5.54 -21.41
CA SER A 117 26.13 6.37 -20.77
C SER A 117 24.86 6.29 -21.61
N ILE A 118 23.70 6.40 -20.96
CA ILE A 118 22.39 6.49 -21.63
C ILE A 118 21.76 7.82 -21.27
N ASN A 119 21.21 8.51 -22.27
CA ASN A 119 20.37 9.69 -22.07
C ASN A 119 18.89 9.32 -22.20
N LEU A 120 18.13 9.48 -21.14
CA LEU A 120 16.68 9.31 -21.13
C LEU A 120 16.05 10.66 -21.51
N SER A 121 15.15 10.64 -22.48
CA SER A 121 14.44 11.84 -22.92
C SER A 121 13.03 11.49 -23.36
N GLN A 122 12.18 12.51 -23.56
CA GLN A 122 10.84 12.34 -24.15
C GLN A 122 10.85 11.77 -25.58
N GLU A 123 12.02 11.58 -26.18
CA GLU A 123 12.18 10.97 -27.50
C GLU A 123 12.76 9.55 -27.42
N ARG A 124 13.12 9.09 -26.21
CA ARG A 124 13.83 7.83 -25.92
C ARG A 124 13.30 7.22 -24.62
N GLU A 125 12.03 6.84 -24.65
CA GLU A 125 11.27 6.33 -23.51
C GLU A 125 11.26 4.79 -23.48
N GLN A 126 12.41 4.18 -23.77
CA GLN A 126 12.60 2.74 -23.69
C GLN A 126 14.02 2.34 -23.28
N LEU A 127 14.09 1.17 -22.65
CA LEU A 127 15.33 0.52 -22.26
C LEU A 127 15.25 -0.98 -22.55
N PHE A 128 16.34 -1.51 -23.08
CA PHE A 128 16.53 -2.92 -23.35
C PHE A 128 17.75 -3.44 -22.63
N ILE A 129 17.64 -4.64 -22.06
CA ILE A 129 18.75 -5.40 -21.50
C ILE A 129 19.02 -6.58 -22.43
N TYR A 130 20.28 -6.83 -22.75
CA TYR A 130 20.67 -7.96 -23.57
C TYR A 130 22.09 -8.43 -23.23
N GLN A 131 22.40 -9.66 -23.58
CA GLN A 131 23.75 -10.24 -23.46
C GLN A 131 24.31 -10.49 -24.86
N LYS A 132 25.56 -10.06 -25.10
CA LYS A 132 26.33 -10.34 -26.32
C LYS A 132 27.23 -11.54 -26.08
N ASP A 133 27.14 -12.56 -26.93
CA ASP A 133 28.17 -13.61 -27.04
C ASP A 133 28.61 -13.71 -28.51
N LYS A 134 29.83 -13.24 -28.79
CA LYS A 134 30.41 -13.10 -30.14
C LYS A 134 29.53 -12.25 -31.07
N GLU A 135 28.70 -12.89 -31.89
CA GLU A 135 27.79 -12.26 -32.86
C GLU A 135 26.32 -12.53 -32.53
N GLN A 136 26.03 -13.22 -31.42
CA GLN A 136 24.66 -13.49 -30.98
C GLN A 136 24.23 -12.49 -29.92
N PHE A 137 23.09 -11.85 -30.17
CA PHE A 137 22.40 -11.00 -29.21
C PHE A 137 21.31 -11.81 -28.53
N ARG A 138 21.33 -11.79 -27.21
CA ARG A 138 20.29 -12.41 -26.41
C ARG A 138 19.51 -11.36 -25.67
N PHE A 139 18.26 -11.17 -26.07
CA PHE A 139 17.32 -10.35 -25.35
C PHE A 139 17.08 -10.89 -23.93
N LEU A 140 17.08 -9.99 -22.94
CA LEU A 140 16.81 -10.34 -21.53
C LEU A 140 15.52 -9.72 -21.03
N TYR A 141 15.37 -8.41 -21.17
CA TYR A 141 14.18 -7.68 -20.70
C TYR A 141 14.04 -6.33 -21.39
N ALA A 142 12.81 -5.85 -21.55
CA ALA A 142 12.51 -4.52 -22.09
C ALA A 142 11.53 -3.76 -21.19
N LEU A 143 11.78 -2.45 -21.06
CA LEU A 143 10.91 -1.50 -20.40
C LEU A 143 10.63 -0.34 -21.37
N GLY A 144 9.38 0.07 -21.48
CA GLY A 144 8.97 1.24 -22.27
C GLY A 144 7.89 2.02 -21.54
N TRP A 145 7.91 3.35 -21.68
CA TRP A 145 6.94 4.28 -21.10
C TRP A 145 6.69 5.43 -22.08
N GLY A 146 5.80 6.38 -21.76
CA GLY A 146 5.56 7.55 -22.61
C GLY A 146 4.58 7.31 -23.77
N ASP A 147 3.29 7.25 -23.43
CA ASP A 147 2.19 7.29 -24.41
C ASP A 147 1.61 8.71 -24.48
N LYS A 148 1.82 9.42 -25.61
CA LYS A 148 1.18 10.73 -25.84
C LYS A 148 -0.05 10.59 -26.73
N ASP A 149 -1.19 10.98 -26.14
CA ASP A 149 -2.48 11.26 -26.80
C ASP A 149 -3.18 10.09 -27.50
N GLY A 150 -2.92 8.84 -27.12
CA GLY A 150 -3.59 7.67 -27.70
C GLY A 150 -3.40 7.55 -29.23
N LYS A 151 -2.46 8.32 -29.78
CA LYS A 151 -2.12 8.28 -31.19
C LYS A 151 -1.19 7.10 -31.38
N LYS A 152 -1.66 6.16 -32.19
CA LYS A 152 -0.89 5.03 -32.70
C LYS A 152 0.26 5.44 -33.64
N ASP A 153 0.90 6.61 -33.49
CA ASP A 153 2.18 6.87 -34.13
C ASP A 153 3.29 6.16 -33.33
N ARG A 154 3.17 4.84 -33.43
CA ARG A 154 3.85 3.78 -32.68
C ARG A 154 5.34 3.65 -32.99
N SER A 155 5.92 4.46 -33.88
CA SER A 155 7.18 4.07 -34.53
C SER A 155 8.30 5.09 -34.47
N PHE A 156 8.15 6.24 -33.78
CA PHE A 156 9.13 7.33 -33.93
C PHE A 156 9.83 7.79 -32.64
N PHE A 157 9.24 7.59 -31.46
CA PHE A 157 9.80 8.08 -30.18
C PHE A 157 10.09 6.96 -29.16
N GLY A 158 10.09 5.71 -29.63
CA GLY A 158 10.77 4.62 -28.94
C GLY A 158 9.99 3.90 -27.82
N SER A 159 8.81 4.38 -27.41
CA SER A 159 7.95 3.69 -26.43
C SER A 159 7.31 2.37 -26.91
N ASP A 160 7.54 1.95 -28.16
CA ASP A 160 7.00 0.72 -28.73
C ASP A 160 8.01 -0.42 -28.61
N LEU A 161 7.65 -1.41 -27.80
CA LEU A 161 8.44 -2.63 -27.62
C LEU A 161 8.01 -3.64 -28.70
N PRO A 162 8.93 -4.12 -29.55
CA PRO A 162 8.59 -5.02 -30.65
C PRO A 162 7.82 -6.27 -30.17
N GLU A 163 6.69 -6.58 -30.81
CA GLU A 163 5.86 -7.75 -30.44
C GLU A 163 6.62 -9.07 -30.47
N VAL A 164 7.64 -9.19 -31.34
CA VAL A 164 8.53 -10.36 -31.41
C VAL A 164 9.33 -10.61 -30.12
N LEU A 165 9.54 -9.59 -29.29
CA LEU A 165 10.20 -9.75 -28.00
C LEU A 165 9.24 -10.29 -26.91
N ASN A 166 7.93 -10.31 -27.18
CA ASN A 166 6.90 -10.84 -26.30
C ASN A 166 6.71 -12.36 -26.44
N GLU A 167 7.58 -13.04 -27.20
CA GLU A 167 7.61 -14.51 -27.27
C GLU A 167 7.90 -15.15 -25.90
N ASN A 168 8.67 -14.44 -25.05
CA ASN A 168 8.89 -14.83 -23.66
C ASN A 168 7.92 -14.08 -22.75
N LYS A 169 7.09 -14.82 -22.02
CA LYS A 169 6.11 -14.24 -21.09
C LYS A 169 6.84 -13.44 -20.00
N ASN A 170 6.32 -12.26 -19.66
CA ASN A 170 6.83 -11.38 -18.59
C ASN A 170 8.27 -10.88 -18.82
N THR A 171 8.69 -10.64 -20.06
CA THR A 171 10.02 -10.05 -20.34
C THR A 171 9.94 -8.68 -21.02
N VAL A 172 8.72 -8.18 -21.22
CA VAL A 172 8.43 -6.91 -21.88
C VAL A 172 7.41 -6.20 -21.00
N LEU A 173 7.76 -5.02 -20.50
CA LEU A 173 6.89 -4.20 -19.66
C LEU A 173 6.65 -2.86 -20.34
N LYS A 174 5.37 -2.55 -20.57
CA LYS A 174 4.92 -1.24 -21.04
C LYS A 174 4.19 -0.52 -19.91
N LEU A 175 4.66 0.67 -19.59
CA LEU A 175 4.09 1.56 -18.58
C LEU A 175 3.26 2.68 -19.25
N GLY A 176 2.71 3.56 -18.42
CA GLY A 176 1.90 4.70 -18.86
C GLY A 176 2.71 5.87 -19.41
N SER A 177 2.13 7.06 -19.35
CA SER A 177 2.68 8.29 -19.94
C SER A 177 3.56 9.12 -19.02
N ASN A 178 3.84 8.67 -17.80
CA ASN A 178 4.63 9.47 -16.86
C ASN A 178 6.13 9.46 -17.20
N ASN A 179 6.85 10.49 -16.79
CA ASN A 179 8.30 10.57 -17.02
C ASN A 179 9.12 9.64 -16.11
N ASN A 180 8.64 9.35 -14.90
CA ASN A 180 9.37 8.59 -13.90
C ASN A 180 8.49 7.46 -13.36
N TYR A 181 9.11 6.30 -13.11
CA TYR A 181 8.44 5.09 -12.68
C TYR A 181 9.28 4.29 -11.69
N GLN A 182 8.61 3.68 -10.70
CA GLN A 182 9.24 2.75 -9.78
C GLN A 182 8.29 1.61 -9.42
N TYR A 183 8.81 0.38 -9.39
CA TYR A 183 8.09 -0.78 -8.90
C TYR A 183 7.66 -0.54 -7.44
N TYR A 184 6.36 -0.70 -7.16
CA TYR A 184 5.87 -0.49 -5.81
C TYR A 184 6.12 -1.73 -4.98
N ILE A 185 7.19 -1.71 -4.19
CA ILE A 185 7.67 -2.87 -3.43
C ILE A 185 6.62 -3.48 -2.49
N ARG A 186 5.60 -2.71 -2.11
CA ARG A 186 4.46 -3.21 -1.34
C ARG A 186 3.63 -4.26 -2.09
N ASN A 187 3.82 -4.42 -3.39
CA ASN A 187 3.23 -5.49 -4.20
C ASN A 187 4.04 -6.80 -4.19
N GLY A 188 5.13 -6.84 -3.41
CA GLY A 188 5.92 -8.05 -3.15
C GLY A 188 7.36 -7.95 -3.67
N ALA A 189 8.32 -8.35 -2.84
CA ALA A 189 9.74 -8.48 -3.13
C ALA A 189 10.34 -9.83 -2.67
N SER A 190 9.58 -10.67 -1.97
CA SER A 190 9.94 -12.05 -1.63
C SER A 190 9.12 -13.05 -2.43
N GLY A 191 9.80 -13.94 -3.15
CA GLY A 191 9.12 -14.93 -3.98
C GLY A 191 10.07 -15.74 -4.80
N THR A 192 9.53 -16.67 -5.59
CA THR A 192 10.33 -17.36 -6.59
C THR A 192 10.70 -16.39 -7.72
N LYS A 193 11.74 -16.73 -8.50
CA LYS A 193 12.11 -15.95 -9.68
C LYS A 193 10.93 -15.72 -10.63
N LYS A 194 10.15 -16.78 -10.93
CA LYS A 194 9.02 -16.70 -11.87
C LYS A 194 7.89 -15.81 -11.32
N MET A 195 7.61 -15.92 -10.03
CA MET A 195 6.62 -15.09 -9.33
C MET A 195 7.04 -13.61 -9.37
N LEU A 196 8.26 -13.29 -8.94
CA LEU A 196 8.77 -11.92 -8.93
C LEU A 196 8.84 -11.33 -10.35
N LEU A 197 9.24 -12.11 -11.36
CA LEU A 197 9.21 -11.67 -12.75
C LEU A 197 7.78 -11.30 -13.20
N THR A 198 6.78 -12.07 -12.77
CA THR A 198 5.36 -11.78 -13.07
C THR A 198 4.91 -10.48 -12.40
N PHE A 199 5.30 -10.25 -11.15
CA PHE A 199 4.94 -9.04 -10.41
C PHE A 199 5.61 -7.79 -10.99
N ILE A 200 6.92 -7.86 -11.23
CA ILE A 200 7.69 -6.75 -11.81
C ILE A 200 7.18 -6.43 -13.21
N SER A 201 6.75 -7.42 -13.99
CA SER A 201 6.21 -7.21 -15.35
C SER A 201 4.74 -6.81 -15.38
N ASN A 202 4.10 -6.60 -14.23
CA ASN A 202 2.73 -6.10 -14.16
C ASN A 202 2.74 -4.57 -14.02
N ALA A 203 2.31 -3.86 -15.06
CA ALA A 203 2.24 -2.39 -15.05
C ALA A 203 1.39 -1.82 -13.90
N GLY A 204 0.37 -2.55 -13.44
CA GLY A 204 -0.46 -2.14 -12.29
C GLY A 204 0.30 -2.12 -10.96
N PHE A 205 1.49 -2.72 -10.89
CA PHE A 205 2.32 -2.74 -9.70
C PHE A 205 3.38 -1.63 -9.67
N TRP A 206 3.34 -0.70 -10.63
CA TRP A 206 4.26 0.42 -10.73
C TRP A 206 3.56 1.74 -10.37
N ARG A 207 4.31 2.66 -9.77
CA ARG A 207 3.86 4.05 -9.55
C ARG A 207 4.55 4.95 -10.55
N GLY A 208 3.80 5.88 -11.12
CA GLY A 208 4.29 6.91 -12.04
C GLY A 208 4.27 8.31 -11.41
N ASN A 209 5.23 9.15 -11.79
CA ASN A 209 5.26 10.57 -11.43
C ASN A 209 5.91 11.38 -12.56
N ASP A 210 5.29 12.48 -12.96
CA ASP A 210 5.79 13.33 -14.04
C ASP A 210 6.83 14.36 -13.63
N GLU A 211 6.74 14.84 -12.40
CA GLU A 211 7.50 16.00 -11.91
C GLU A 211 8.76 15.56 -11.18
N ALA A 212 8.62 14.67 -10.20
CA ALA A 212 9.71 14.24 -9.34
C ALA A 212 10.10 12.79 -9.63
N GLY A 213 11.40 12.56 -9.82
CA GLY A 213 11.96 11.21 -9.84
C GLY A 213 11.77 10.49 -8.51
N PHE A 214 11.62 9.18 -8.55
CA PHE A 214 11.56 8.35 -7.36
C PHE A 214 12.96 8.24 -6.72
N PRO A 215 13.06 8.17 -5.37
CA PRO A 215 14.33 7.84 -4.74
C PRO A 215 14.80 6.46 -5.19
N GLY A 216 16.10 6.17 -5.05
CA GLY A 216 16.64 4.86 -5.41
C GLY A 216 15.86 3.72 -4.73
N PHE A 217 15.55 2.66 -5.47
CA PHE A 217 14.78 1.50 -5.02
C PHE A 217 15.41 0.91 -3.75
N GLY A 218 16.74 0.81 -3.73
CA GLY A 218 17.55 0.65 -2.51
C GLY A 218 17.26 -0.58 -1.64
N THR A 219 16.37 -1.47 -2.11
CA THR A 219 15.86 -2.62 -1.38
C THR A 219 16.16 -3.88 -2.18
N SER A 220 16.58 -4.95 -1.49
CA SER A 220 16.86 -6.22 -2.14
C SER A 220 15.60 -7.08 -2.20
N PHE A 221 15.44 -7.81 -3.29
CA PHE A 221 14.46 -8.89 -3.40
C PHE A 221 14.97 -10.13 -2.67
N ASN A 222 14.07 -10.91 -2.10
CA ASN A 222 14.37 -12.15 -1.41
C ASN A 222 13.93 -13.34 -2.27
N LEU A 223 14.89 -13.97 -2.96
CA LEU A 223 14.61 -15.09 -3.84
C LEU A 223 14.41 -16.37 -3.04
N LEU A 224 13.21 -16.93 -3.14
CA LEU A 224 12.78 -18.12 -2.42
C LEU A 224 12.74 -19.35 -3.31
N ALA A 225 13.05 -20.51 -2.72
CA ALA A 225 12.82 -21.79 -3.37
C ALA A 225 11.32 -22.12 -3.40
N PRO A 226 10.80 -22.66 -4.52
CA PRO A 226 9.41 -23.09 -4.61
C PRO A 226 9.13 -24.30 -3.70
N PRO A 227 7.87 -24.51 -3.27
CA PRO A 227 6.71 -23.65 -3.50
C PRO A 227 6.69 -22.42 -2.56
N VAL A 228 6.11 -21.32 -3.04
CA VAL A 228 5.90 -20.10 -2.25
C VAL A 228 4.39 -19.87 -2.06
N ILE A 229 4.00 -19.57 -0.81
CA ILE A 229 2.61 -19.38 -0.40
C ILE A 229 2.46 -17.97 0.20
N LEU A 230 1.39 -17.28 -0.17
CA LEU A 230 1.02 -15.98 0.36
C LEU A 230 -0.48 -15.73 0.14
N PHE A 231 -1.06 -14.76 0.81
CA PHE A 231 -2.32 -14.18 0.34
C PHE A 231 -2.09 -13.46 -0.99
N ASP A 232 -3.07 -13.49 -1.88
CA ASP A 232 -3.01 -12.83 -3.19
C ASP A 232 -3.08 -11.30 -3.04
N GLU A 233 -3.78 -10.84 -1.99
CA GLU A 233 -3.89 -9.45 -1.58
C GLU A 233 -3.61 -9.36 -0.07
N SER A 234 -3.33 -8.17 0.46
CA SER A 234 -3.16 -7.97 1.90
C SER A 234 -4.34 -7.27 2.57
N LEU A 235 -5.31 -6.79 1.79
CA LEU A 235 -6.42 -5.96 2.24
C LEU A 235 -7.66 -6.18 1.37
N THR A 236 -8.81 -6.38 2.00
CA THR A 236 -10.12 -6.34 1.32
C THR A 236 -11.07 -5.46 2.12
N ALA A 237 -11.94 -4.73 1.45
CA ALA A 237 -13.03 -3.99 2.09
C ALA A 237 -14.38 -4.59 1.67
N VAL A 238 -15.27 -4.79 2.64
CA VAL A 238 -16.58 -5.42 2.46
C VAL A 238 -17.61 -4.70 3.31
N LYS A 239 -18.87 -4.71 2.88
CA LYS A 239 -20.00 -4.27 3.72
C LYS A 239 -20.52 -5.44 4.54
N GLU A 240 -20.98 -5.19 5.75
CA GLU A 240 -21.48 -6.21 6.67
C GLU A 240 -22.62 -7.05 6.05
N ASN A 241 -23.63 -6.42 5.43
CA ASN A 241 -24.73 -7.09 4.72
C ASN A 241 -24.36 -7.99 3.52
N ARG A 242 -23.07 -8.14 3.19
CA ARG A 242 -22.62 -9.08 2.15
C ARG A 242 -22.64 -10.54 2.60
N LYS A 243 -22.84 -10.82 3.89
CA LYS A 243 -22.94 -12.16 4.52
C LYS A 243 -21.67 -13.01 4.50
N GLN A 244 -20.71 -12.69 3.64
CA GLN A 244 -19.41 -13.33 3.61
C GLN A 244 -18.37 -12.41 2.98
N THR A 245 -17.12 -12.68 3.30
CA THR A 245 -15.93 -12.17 2.62
C THR A 245 -15.06 -13.34 2.17
N SER A 246 -14.14 -13.08 1.25
CA SER A 246 -13.25 -14.10 0.68
C SER A 246 -11.79 -13.73 0.91
N LEU A 247 -11.00 -14.72 1.34
CA LEU A 247 -9.55 -14.63 1.45
C LEU A 247 -8.92 -15.52 0.38
N ASN A 248 -8.13 -14.92 -0.51
CA ASN A 248 -7.46 -15.65 -1.58
C ASN A 248 -6.04 -16.03 -1.16
N VAL A 249 -5.75 -17.32 -1.07
CA VAL A 249 -4.41 -17.84 -0.78
C VAL A 249 -3.80 -18.41 -2.04
N ALA A 250 -2.71 -17.80 -2.50
CA ALA A 250 -1.99 -18.20 -3.68
C ALA A 250 -0.82 -19.13 -3.33
N ILE A 251 -0.58 -20.13 -4.20
CA ILE A 251 0.61 -20.96 -4.22
C ILE A 251 1.29 -20.84 -5.58
N TYR A 252 2.61 -20.71 -5.58
CA TYR A 252 3.43 -20.56 -6.78
C TYR A 252 4.40 -21.71 -6.93
N GLU A 253 4.51 -22.21 -8.17
CA GLU A 253 5.45 -23.25 -8.61
C GLU A 253 5.40 -24.53 -7.75
N HIS A 254 4.19 -24.98 -7.40
CA HIS A 254 4.01 -26.22 -6.67
C HIS A 254 4.39 -27.45 -7.52
N ASP A 255 5.04 -28.43 -6.90
CA ASP A 255 5.56 -29.63 -7.57
C ASP A 255 4.61 -30.85 -7.44
N GLY A 256 3.44 -30.67 -6.84
CA GLY A 256 2.49 -31.75 -6.55
C GLY A 256 2.75 -32.51 -5.25
N SER A 257 3.77 -32.12 -4.48
CA SER A 257 4.04 -32.71 -3.17
C SER A 257 2.93 -32.43 -2.15
N LYS A 258 3.03 -33.04 -0.97
CA LYS A 258 2.05 -32.81 0.10
C LYS A 258 2.36 -31.48 0.77
N LEU A 259 1.39 -30.56 0.75
CA LEU A 259 1.54 -29.25 1.34
C LEU A 259 0.23 -28.79 1.98
N THR A 260 0.32 -28.36 3.24
CA THR A 260 -0.79 -27.73 3.97
C THR A 260 -0.35 -26.43 4.61
N VAL A 261 -1.29 -25.50 4.73
CA VAL A 261 -1.14 -24.23 5.43
C VAL A 261 -2.44 -23.90 6.14
N ASP A 262 -2.36 -23.27 7.30
CA ASP A 262 -3.55 -22.79 8.01
C ASP A 262 -3.74 -21.30 7.72
N VAL A 263 -4.97 -20.91 7.41
CA VAL A 263 -5.44 -19.53 7.57
C VAL A 263 -6.06 -19.42 8.95
N ALA A 264 -5.61 -18.46 9.76
CA ALA A 264 -6.06 -18.29 11.12
C ALA A 264 -6.45 -16.85 11.41
N PHE A 265 -7.58 -16.69 12.10
CA PHE A 265 -8.08 -15.41 12.56
C PHE A 265 -7.35 -14.98 13.84
N ASP A 266 -6.74 -13.80 13.81
CA ASP A 266 -6.08 -13.18 14.95
C ASP A 266 -7.07 -12.30 15.72
N SER A 267 -7.79 -12.89 16.66
CA SER A 267 -8.75 -12.18 17.50
C SER A 267 -8.11 -11.21 18.51
N VAL A 268 -6.78 -11.16 18.63
CA VAL A 268 -6.09 -10.21 19.53
C VAL A 268 -5.82 -8.89 18.81
N SER A 269 -5.47 -8.97 17.53
CA SER A 269 -5.17 -7.80 16.70
C SER A 269 -6.36 -7.29 15.89
N SER A 270 -7.46 -8.04 15.84
CA SER A 270 -8.70 -7.66 15.16
C SER A 270 -9.61 -6.84 16.07
N SER A 271 -10.38 -5.91 15.50
CA SER A 271 -11.54 -5.33 16.19
C SER A 271 -12.80 -6.18 16.01
N LEU A 272 -12.91 -6.85 14.85
CA LEU A 272 -13.98 -7.79 14.54
C LEU A 272 -14.01 -8.92 15.58
N MET A 273 -15.19 -9.26 16.08
CA MET A 273 -15.35 -10.34 17.03
C MET A 273 -15.55 -11.68 16.33
N ARG A 274 -15.22 -12.76 17.05
CA ARG A 274 -15.33 -14.11 16.49
C ARG A 274 -16.78 -14.52 16.22
N ASP A 275 -17.71 -14.00 17.00
CA ASP A 275 -19.13 -14.34 16.86
C ASP A 275 -19.72 -13.73 15.59
N GLU A 276 -19.22 -12.58 15.13
CA GLU A 276 -19.60 -11.95 13.86
C GLU A 276 -19.12 -12.74 12.63
N ILE A 277 -18.07 -13.55 12.77
CA ILE A 277 -17.56 -14.44 11.72
C ILE A 277 -17.93 -15.91 11.91
N ASP A 278 -19.09 -16.18 12.52
CA ASP A 278 -19.64 -17.51 12.81
C ASP A 278 -18.65 -18.45 13.53
N GLY A 279 -17.87 -17.93 14.46
CA GLY A 279 -16.91 -18.73 15.22
C GLY A 279 -15.62 -19.06 14.46
N PHE A 280 -15.40 -18.50 13.26
CA PHE A 280 -14.22 -18.80 12.44
C PHE A 280 -12.94 -18.56 13.26
N SER A 281 -12.06 -19.55 13.26
CA SER A 281 -10.82 -19.53 14.05
C SER A 281 -9.64 -19.89 13.19
N SER A 282 -9.70 -21.03 12.51
CA SER A 282 -8.72 -21.41 11.52
C SER A 282 -9.29 -22.43 10.54
N GLN A 283 -8.75 -22.43 9.32
CA GLN A 283 -9.01 -23.41 8.29
C GLN A 283 -7.69 -23.89 7.67
N THR A 284 -7.49 -25.20 7.61
CA THR A 284 -6.36 -25.81 6.92
C THR A 284 -6.66 -25.96 5.42
N ILE A 285 -5.80 -25.41 4.57
CA ILE A 285 -5.81 -25.60 3.13
C ILE A 285 -4.85 -26.75 2.77
N ASN A 286 -5.24 -27.58 1.79
CA ASN A 286 -4.42 -28.66 1.28
C ASN A 286 -4.17 -28.51 -0.22
N PHE A 287 -2.91 -28.33 -0.61
CA PHE A 287 -2.49 -28.17 -2.00
C PHE A 287 -2.00 -29.48 -2.65
N THR A 288 -2.15 -30.62 -1.96
CA THR A 288 -1.62 -31.92 -2.42
C THR A 288 -2.12 -32.27 -3.83
N GLY A 289 -1.18 -32.63 -4.71
CA GLY A 289 -1.48 -33.07 -6.08
C GLY A 289 -1.72 -31.95 -7.10
N LEU A 290 -1.68 -30.68 -6.68
CA LEU A 290 -1.68 -29.54 -7.60
C LEU A 290 -0.28 -29.30 -8.15
N ILE A 291 -0.13 -29.03 -9.45
CA ILE A 291 1.17 -28.71 -10.06
C ILE A 291 1.07 -27.33 -10.68
N GLY A 292 2.07 -26.48 -10.42
CA GLY A 292 2.14 -25.11 -10.90
C GLY A 292 1.54 -24.10 -9.92
N ASP A 293 0.99 -23.03 -10.49
CA ASP A 293 0.45 -21.90 -9.73
C ASP A 293 -1.07 -22.11 -9.51
N ALA A 294 -1.57 -21.82 -8.31
CA ALA A 294 -2.99 -21.93 -7.99
C ALA A 294 -3.41 -20.91 -6.93
N VAL A 295 -4.70 -20.57 -6.91
CA VAL A 295 -5.33 -19.73 -5.88
C VAL A 295 -6.45 -20.53 -5.24
N TYR A 296 -6.51 -20.52 -3.92
CA TYR A 296 -7.56 -21.14 -3.13
C TYR A 296 -8.34 -20.06 -2.39
N GLU A 297 -9.65 -20.02 -2.61
CA GLU A 297 -10.55 -19.10 -1.94
C GLU A 297 -11.03 -19.69 -0.61
N ILE A 298 -10.95 -18.91 0.45
CA ILE A 298 -11.54 -19.21 1.75
C ILE A 298 -12.67 -18.23 2.00
N GLU A 299 -13.87 -18.77 2.14
CA GLU A 299 -15.04 -18.00 2.54
C GLU A 299 -15.06 -17.85 4.06
N VAL A 300 -15.12 -16.60 4.52
CA VAL A 300 -15.34 -16.25 5.92
C VAL A 300 -16.74 -15.66 6.03
N PRO A 301 -17.67 -16.31 6.78
CA PRO A 301 -19.00 -15.75 7.01
C PRO A 301 -18.92 -14.39 7.70
N LEU A 302 -19.89 -13.53 7.41
CA LEU A 302 -20.15 -12.29 8.12
C LEU A 302 -21.61 -12.32 8.60
N LYS A 303 -21.81 -12.03 9.88
CA LYS A 303 -23.15 -11.74 10.41
C LYS A 303 -23.45 -10.28 10.12
N ASP A 304 -24.73 -10.06 9.89
CA ASP A 304 -25.37 -8.80 9.58
C ASP A 304 -26.42 -8.65 10.67
N ASP A 305 -26.25 -7.66 11.53
CA ASP A 305 -27.16 -7.42 12.64
C ASP A 305 -27.94 -6.10 12.53
N ASN A 306 -28.16 -5.36 13.62
CA ASN A 306 -28.86 -4.07 13.57
C ASN A 306 -28.21 -3.05 14.53
N ASP A 307 -27.09 -3.41 15.15
CA ASP A 307 -26.36 -2.56 16.08
C ASP A 307 -25.28 -1.80 15.29
N TYR A 308 -25.10 -0.50 15.55
CA TYR A 308 -24.05 0.26 14.87
C TYR A 308 -22.68 -0.04 15.50
N GLU A 309 -21.75 -0.50 14.68
CA GLU A 309 -20.40 -0.90 15.06
C GLU A 309 -19.31 -0.06 14.40
N GLY A 310 -19.63 0.61 13.29
CA GLY A 310 -18.72 1.44 12.52
C GLY A 310 -17.79 0.65 11.60
N LEU A 311 -16.54 1.13 11.42
CA LEU A 311 -15.55 0.42 10.61
C LEU A 311 -14.76 -0.55 11.47
N GLU A 312 -14.89 -1.84 11.18
CA GLU A 312 -14.19 -2.90 11.87
C GLU A 312 -13.10 -3.54 11.00
N SER A 313 -12.16 -4.23 11.64
CA SER A 313 -11.06 -4.93 10.97
C SER A 313 -10.89 -6.35 11.51
N GLY A 314 -10.90 -7.32 10.60
CA GLY A 314 -10.54 -8.70 10.84
C GLY A 314 -9.16 -9.03 10.26
N ILE A 315 -8.23 -9.50 11.08
CA ILE A 315 -6.86 -9.84 10.66
C ILE A 315 -6.72 -11.36 10.59
N PHE A 316 -6.30 -11.84 9.42
CA PHE A 316 -6.04 -13.25 9.15
C PHE A 316 -4.57 -13.45 8.84
N SER A 317 -4.01 -14.58 9.27
CA SER A 317 -2.60 -14.90 9.07
C SER A 317 -2.42 -16.31 8.49
N LEU A 318 -1.38 -16.48 7.69
CA LEU A 318 -0.91 -17.78 7.26
C LEU A 318 0.04 -18.36 8.31
N GLN A 319 -0.23 -19.58 8.76
CA GLN A 319 0.59 -20.27 9.76
C GLN A 319 0.67 -21.78 9.52
N ASN A 320 1.49 -22.46 10.30
CA ASN A 320 1.65 -23.93 10.29
C ASN A 320 1.94 -24.54 8.90
N LEU A 321 2.69 -23.83 8.05
CA LEU A 321 3.09 -24.32 6.75
C LEU A 321 3.91 -25.61 6.88
N SER A 322 3.42 -26.71 6.27
CA SER A 322 4.07 -28.01 6.39
C SER A 322 5.40 -28.10 5.63
N SER A 323 5.51 -27.38 4.50
CA SER A 323 6.64 -27.38 3.57
C SER A 323 6.57 -26.17 2.64
N GLY A 324 7.69 -25.77 2.04
CA GLY A 324 7.76 -24.58 1.17
C GLY A 324 8.25 -23.34 1.90
N ARG A 325 7.88 -22.16 1.39
CA ARG A 325 8.23 -20.85 1.96
C ARG A 325 7.02 -19.91 1.93
N PHE A 326 6.97 -18.98 2.88
CA PHE A 326 6.05 -17.85 2.80
C PHE A 326 6.63 -16.74 1.93
N GLY A 327 5.76 -16.08 1.14
CA GLY A 327 6.05 -14.79 0.51
C GLY A 327 5.84 -13.63 1.47
N ASP A 328 5.67 -12.42 0.96
CA ASP A 328 5.52 -11.22 1.81
C ASP A 328 4.13 -11.08 2.45
N PHE A 329 3.07 -11.48 1.75
CA PHE A 329 1.70 -11.33 2.23
C PHE A 329 1.29 -12.51 3.10
N ILE A 330 1.81 -12.53 4.33
CA ILE A 330 1.45 -13.54 5.34
C ILE A 330 0.27 -13.14 6.21
N THR A 331 -0.20 -11.90 6.09
CA THR A 331 -1.38 -11.36 6.77
C THR A 331 -2.32 -10.70 5.79
N HIS A 332 -3.62 -10.89 5.99
CA HIS A 332 -4.69 -10.25 5.23
C HIS A 332 -5.62 -9.53 6.20
N THR A 333 -5.88 -8.25 5.96
CA THR A 333 -6.86 -7.47 6.71
C THR A 333 -8.16 -7.38 5.92
N VAL A 334 -9.28 -7.75 6.54
CA VAL A 334 -10.61 -7.47 6.03
C VAL A 334 -11.13 -6.26 6.78
N LEU A 335 -11.46 -5.18 6.07
CA LEU A 335 -12.19 -4.03 6.60
C LEU A 335 -13.68 -4.27 6.38
N VAL A 336 -14.46 -4.32 7.45
CA VAL A 336 -15.91 -4.49 7.42
C VAL A 336 -16.53 -3.14 7.72
N SER A 337 -17.23 -2.59 6.74
CA SER A 337 -18.04 -1.39 6.93
C SER A 337 -19.46 -1.80 7.28
N ASP A 338 -19.86 -1.44 8.48
CA ASP A 338 -21.23 -1.46 8.96
C ASP A 338 -22.19 -0.74 7.99
N ASP A 339 -23.43 -1.23 7.88
CA ASP A 339 -24.49 -0.62 7.07
C ASP A 339 -25.66 -0.03 7.88
N GLU A 340 -25.57 -0.08 9.20
CA GLU A 340 -26.48 0.55 10.12
C GLU A 340 -26.24 2.08 10.17
N ILE A 341 -27.33 2.83 10.38
CA ILE A 341 -27.25 4.26 10.64
C ILE A 341 -27.18 4.45 12.16
N PRO A 342 -26.16 5.14 12.70
CA PRO A 342 -26.03 5.32 14.13
C PRO A 342 -27.17 6.15 14.72
N GLU A 343 -27.60 5.82 15.94
CA GLU A 343 -28.57 6.56 16.69
C GLU A 343 -27.96 7.83 17.29
N VAL A 344 -28.40 8.98 16.78
CA VAL A 344 -28.00 10.30 17.26
C VAL A 344 -29.23 11.08 17.68
N LYS A 345 -29.16 11.75 18.83
CA LYS A 345 -30.22 12.65 19.29
C LYS A 345 -29.79 14.10 19.12
N LEU A 346 -30.66 14.89 18.47
CA LEU A 346 -30.56 16.34 18.45
C LEU A 346 -31.37 16.94 19.60
N GLU A 347 -30.82 17.94 20.27
CA GLU A 347 -31.49 18.66 21.35
C GLU A 347 -31.15 20.15 21.30
N LEU A 348 -32.16 20.99 21.50
CA LEU A 348 -31.98 22.44 21.57
C LEU A 348 -31.92 22.85 23.04
N SER A 349 -30.94 23.69 23.36
CA SER A 349 -30.81 24.31 24.68
C SER A 349 -30.50 25.79 24.52
N GLU A 350 -30.56 26.53 25.63
CA GLU A 350 -30.07 27.90 25.70
C GLU A 350 -28.86 27.94 26.64
N ASP A 351 -27.80 28.61 26.21
CA ASP A 351 -26.68 28.95 27.08
C ASP A 351 -26.41 30.45 27.00
N HIS A 352 -26.39 31.11 28.17
CA HIS A 352 -26.26 32.56 28.29
C HIS A 352 -27.18 33.43 27.39
N GLY A 353 -28.32 32.87 26.96
CA GLY A 353 -29.31 33.54 26.11
C GLY A 353 -29.10 33.36 24.59
N ASP A 354 -28.10 32.57 24.18
CA ASP A 354 -27.95 32.10 22.81
C ASP A 354 -28.43 30.66 22.66
N ASP A 355 -29.10 30.38 21.54
CA ASP A 355 -29.55 29.03 21.20
C ASP A 355 -28.32 28.16 20.85
N ILE A 356 -28.23 26.98 21.46
CA ILE A 356 -27.22 25.96 21.17
C ILE A 356 -27.89 24.68 20.72
N LEU A 357 -27.21 23.94 19.84
CA LEU A 357 -27.64 22.62 19.39
C LEU A 357 -26.69 21.58 19.97
N LEU A 358 -27.26 20.62 20.68
CA LEU A 358 -26.56 19.47 21.23
C LEU A 358 -26.79 18.27 20.31
N ILE A 359 -25.71 17.60 19.94
CA ILE A 359 -25.71 16.37 19.16
C ILE A 359 -25.19 15.26 20.07
N HIS A 360 -26.06 14.37 20.51
CA HIS A 360 -25.72 13.29 21.45
C HIS A 360 -25.49 11.99 20.70
N ASN A 361 -24.33 11.36 20.94
CA ASN A 361 -24.09 9.99 20.52
C ASN A 361 -24.80 9.02 21.47
N LEU A 362 -25.76 8.25 20.96
CA LEU A 362 -26.47 7.23 21.74
C LEU A 362 -25.90 5.83 21.54
N GLU A 363 -24.89 5.70 20.68
CA GLU A 363 -24.22 4.43 20.39
C GLU A 363 -23.21 4.04 21.46
N SER A 364 -22.92 2.74 21.47
CA SER A 364 -21.84 2.16 22.28
C SER A 364 -20.45 2.32 21.64
N LYS A 365 -20.39 2.96 20.45
CA LYS A 365 -19.20 3.18 19.62
C LYS A 365 -19.03 4.67 19.30
N GLU A 366 -17.82 5.05 18.94
CA GLU A 366 -17.51 6.40 18.48
C GLU A 366 -18.08 6.63 17.07
N ILE A 367 -18.63 7.82 16.81
CA ILE A 367 -19.18 8.21 15.51
C ILE A 367 -18.23 9.21 14.86
N ASP A 368 -17.78 8.93 13.63
CA ASP A 368 -17.08 9.90 12.78
C ASP A 368 -18.10 10.75 12.01
N LEU A 369 -18.23 12.01 12.39
CA LEU A 369 -19.12 12.98 11.73
C LEU A 369 -18.47 13.62 10.50
N LYS A 370 -17.28 13.19 10.05
CA LYS A 370 -16.62 13.73 8.87
C LYS A 370 -17.58 13.78 7.67
N ASN A 371 -17.65 14.96 7.04
CA ASN A 371 -18.52 15.27 5.91
C ASN A 371 -20.03 15.15 6.18
N TRP A 372 -20.45 14.83 7.41
CA TRP A 372 -21.86 14.88 7.75
C TRP A 372 -22.38 16.31 7.66
N GLU A 373 -23.67 16.41 7.40
CA GLU A 373 -24.32 17.68 7.08
C GLU A 373 -25.39 17.98 8.11
N LEU A 374 -25.27 19.16 8.72
CA LEU A 374 -26.34 19.76 9.48
C LEU A 374 -27.01 20.81 8.60
N GLU A 375 -28.26 20.56 8.21
CA GLU A 375 -28.98 21.41 7.27
C GLU A 375 -30.35 21.84 7.76
N ASN A 376 -30.77 23.02 7.33
CA ASN A 376 -32.16 23.43 7.32
C ASN A 376 -32.46 24.14 5.99
N LYS A 377 -33.63 24.77 5.84
CA LYS A 377 -34.00 25.47 4.59
C LYS A 377 -33.09 26.66 4.23
N ASN A 378 -32.31 27.18 5.17
CA ASN A 378 -31.60 28.45 5.07
C ASN A 378 -30.07 28.31 5.23
N ALA A 379 -29.57 27.20 5.76
CA ALA A 379 -28.16 26.97 6.05
C ALA A 379 -27.81 25.47 5.89
N ARG A 380 -26.54 25.22 5.58
CA ARG A 380 -25.95 23.89 5.48
C ARG A 380 -24.53 23.95 6.02
N ILE A 381 -24.25 23.14 7.03
CA ILE A 381 -22.95 23.05 7.69
C ILE A 381 -22.40 21.66 7.43
N ILE A 382 -21.17 21.58 6.95
CA ILE A 382 -20.46 20.33 6.73
C ILE A 382 -19.42 20.20 7.83
N PHE A 383 -19.47 19.10 8.58
CA PHE A 383 -18.49 18.84 9.62
C PHE A 383 -17.11 18.50 9.00
N PRO A 384 -16.03 19.11 9.50
CA PRO A 384 -14.69 18.90 8.97
C PRO A 384 -14.19 17.48 9.26
N ARG A 385 -13.12 17.10 8.55
CA ARG A 385 -12.37 15.87 8.84
C ARG A 385 -11.94 15.84 10.32
N ASN A 386 -12.03 14.68 10.95
CA ASN A 386 -11.71 14.43 12.37
C ASN A 386 -12.72 14.98 13.39
N THR A 387 -13.98 15.17 13.00
CA THR A 387 -15.05 15.47 13.96
C THR A 387 -15.55 14.15 14.56
N MET A 388 -14.87 13.66 15.60
CA MET A 388 -15.23 12.43 16.28
C MET A 388 -16.15 12.72 17.47
N LEU A 389 -17.18 11.90 17.66
CA LEU A 389 -18.07 11.97 18.79
C LEU A 389 -18.00 10.66 19.56
N GLY A 390 -17.31 10.67 20.72
CA GLY A 390 -17.08 9.48 21.53
C GLY A 390 -18.37 8.90 22.15
N VAL A 391 -18.22 7.74 22.78
CA VAL A 391 -19.33 6.98 23.36
C VAL A 391 -20.05 7.80 24.43
N GLY A 392 -21.35 8.06 24.22
CA GLY A 392 -22.18 8.85 25.13
C GLY A 392 -21.80 10.34 25.19
N GLU A 393 -20.90 10.81 24.33
CA GLU A 393 -20.51 12.22 24.29
C GLU A 393 -21.55 13.09 23.59
N THR A 394 -21.50 14.39 23.88
CA THR A 394 -22.33 15.42 23.26
C THR A 394 -21.43 16.43 22.55
N LEU A 395 -21.70 16.69 21.27
CA LEU A 395 -21.11 17.82 20.54
C LEU A 395 -22.00 19.05 20.71
N VAL A 396 -21.43 20.14 21.21
CA VAL A 396 -22.12 21.43 21.35
C VAL A 396 -21.86 22.29 20.12
N VAL A 397 -22.89 22.52 19.30
CA VAL A 397 -22.85 23.44 18.16
C VAL A 397 -23.40 24.79 18.59
N PHE A 398 -22.62 25.86 18.44
CA PHE A 398 -22.96 27.18 18.99
C PHE A 398 -22.49 28.34 18.10
N ASN A 399 -23.03 29.53 18.37
CA ASN A 399 -22.61 30.77 17.72
C ASN A 399 -21.30 31.30 18.34
N SER A 400 -20.18 31.20 17.62
CA SER A 400 -18.88 31.67 18.11
C SER A 400 -18.63 33.16 17.89
N ILE A 401 -19.52 33.87 17.18
CA ILE A 401 -19.40 35.33 16.97
C ILE A 401 -19.81 36.09 18.25
N LYS A 402 -20.73 35.53 19.04
CA LYS A 402 -21.30 36.18 20.22
C LYS A 402 -20.69 35.73 21.55
N ASN A 403 -20.14 34.53 21.60
CA ASN A 403 -19.65 33.92 22.83
C ASN A 403 -18.12 33.93 22.87
N ASP A 404 -17.56 34.71 23.81
CA ASP A 404 -16.15 34.71 24.24
C ASP A 404 -15.87 33.60 25.29
N SER A 405 -16.83 32.67 25.47
CA SER A 405 -16.84 31.66 26.53
C SER A 405 -15.66 30.69 26.44
N GLU A 406 -15.18 30.23 27.60
CA GLU A 406 -14.16 29.17 27.70
C GLU A 406 -14.57 27.97 26.85
N ILE A 407 -13.68 27.54 25.95
CA ILE A 407 -13.89 26.41 25.05
C ILE A 407 -14.20 25.17 25.90
N VAL A 408 -15.46 24.75 25.89
CA VAL A 408 -15.86 23.46 26.46
C VAL A 408 -15.34 22.36 25.53
N SER A 409 -14.84 21.27 26.14
CA SER A 409 -14.49 20.03 25.44
C SER A 409 -15.68 19.59 24.54
N ASN A 410 -15.42 19.16 23.31
CA ASN A 410 -16.43 18.74 22.32
C ASN A 410 -17.43 19.85 21.93
N SER A 411 -16.90 20.92 21.33
CA SER A 411 -17.72 22.00 20.79
C SER A 411 -17.34 22.38 19.36
N TYR A 412 -18.32 22.83 18.59
CA TYR A 412 -18.19 23.30 17.21
C TYR A 412 -18.76 24.71 17.09
N GLY A 413 -17.85 25.69 16.93
CA GLY A 413 -18.20 27.10 16.83
C GLY A 413 -18.50 27.52 15.40
N ILE A 414 -19.70 28.03 15.16
CA ILE A 414 -20.09 28.63 13.88
C ILE A 414 -19.74 30.11 13.88
N SER A 415 -18.83 30.49 12.99
CA SER A 415 -18.35 31.88 12.84
C SER A 415 -18.88 32.59 11.59
N ASP A 416 -19.65 31.91 10.74
CA ASP A 416 -20.18 32.45 9.48
C ASP A 416 -21.65 32.85 9.66
N GLU A 417 -21.99 34.10 9.33
CA GLU A 417 -23.35 34.63 9.50
C GLU A 417 -24.40 33.90 8.65
N GLU A 418 -24.01 33.33 7.49
CA GLU A 418 -24.92 32.53 6.67
C GLU A 418 -25.23 31.18 7.33
N ASP A 419 -24.21 30.52 7.88
CA ASP A 419 -24.35 29.23 8.58
C ASP A 419 -25.14 29.38 9.88
N LEU A 420 -25.06 30.53 10.55
CA LEU A 420 -25.85 30.82 11.76
C LEU A 420 -27.37 30.80 11.53
N LYS A 421 -27.83 30.86 10.28
CA LYS A 421 -29.23 30.64 9.93
C LYS A 421 -29.68 29.20 10.21
N ILE A 422 -28.77 28.29 10.60
CA ILE A 422 -29.12 26.96 11.10
C ILE A 422 -30.05 27.04 12.32
N PHE A 423 -29.89 28.05 13.17
CA PHE A 423 -30.75 28.29 14.34
C PHE A 423 -32.07 29.01 14.00
N ALA A 424 -32.34 29.29 12.73
CA ALA A 424 -33.63 29.86 12.32
C ALA A 424 -34.76 28.83 12.50
N SER A 425 -35.98 29.31 12.76
CA SER A 425 -37.15 28.45 12.92
C SER A 425 -37.35 27.49 11.75
N GLY A 426 -37.64 26.23 12.03
CA GLY A 426 -37.84 25.19 11.02
C GLY A 426 -37.22 23.85 11.44
N LEU A 427 -37.27 22.89 10.52
CA LEU A 427 -36.68 21.57 10.70
C LEU A 427 -35.17 21.64 10.43
N ILE A 428 -34.38 21.19 11.39
CA ILE A 428 -32.96 20.86 11.24
C ILE A 428 -32.85 19.36 11.02
N GLN A 429 -32.06 18.97 10.03
CA GLN A 429 -31.72 17.57 9.76
C GLN A 429 -30.22 17.38 9.87
N LEU A 430 -29.82 16.28 10.51
CA LEU A 430 -28.47 15.76 10.47
C LEU A 430 -28.44 14.60 9.47
N LYS A 431 -27.52 14.66 8.51
CA LYS A 431 -27.34 13.66 7.47
C LYS A 431 -25.90 13.14 7.44
N ASN A 432 -25.72 11.86 7.15
CA ASN A 432 -24.38 11.27 6.99
C ASN A 432 -23.74 11.64 5.64
N ASP A 433 -22.49 11.23 5.41
CA ASP A 433 -21.74 11.42 4.14
C ASP A 433 -22.45 10.77 2.93
N GLY A 434 -23.33 9.79 3.18
CA GLY A 434 -24.20 9.16 2.17
C GLY A 434 -25.50 9.95 1.87
N ASN A 435 -25.71 11.11 2.50
CA ASN A 435 -26.92 11.92 2.43
C ASN A 435 -28.19 11.19 2.95
N GLU A 436 -28.01 10.21 3.84
CA GLU A 436 -29.09 9.56 4.59
C GLU A 436 -29.37 10.34 5.87
N LYS A 437 -30.65 10.44 6.23
CA LYS A 437 -31.08 11.16 7.43
C LYS A 437 -30.74 10.33 8.68
N VAL A 438 -29.94 10.91 9.57
CA VAL A 438 -29.57 10.32 10.86
C VAL A 438 -30.52 10.80 11.96
N ALA A 439 -30.72 12.12 12.06
CA ALA A 439 -31.56 12.71 13.10
C ALA A 439 -32.25 14.00 12.62
N GLU A 440 -33.31 14.42 13.29
CA GLU A 440 -33.96 15.70 13.02
C GLU A 440 -34.59 16.33 14.26
N ILE A 441 -34.68 17.66 14.27
CA ILE A 441 -35.33 18.44 15.33
C ILE A 441 -36.00 19.67 14.75
N GLU A 442 -37.13 20.09 15.31
CA GLU A 442 -37.84 21.30 14.90
C GLU A 442 -37.58 22.46 15.87
N ILE A 443 -37.07 23.57 15.35
CA ILE A 443 -37.00 24.85 16.06
C ILE A 443 -38.34 25.57 15.91
N LEU A 444 -39.08 25.67 17.01
CA LEU A 444 -40.29 26.48 17.09
C LEU A 444 -39.94 27.97 17.25
N LYS A 445 -40.67 28.85 16.56
CA LYS A 445 -40.55 30.29 16.80
C LYS A 445 -40.88 30.61 18.26
N LYS A 446 -39.93 31.21 18.99
CA LYS A 446 -40.23 31.90 20.24
C LYS A 446 -41.19 33.06 19.92
N GLU A 447 -42.47 32.89 20.18
CA GLU A 447 -43.38 34.03 20.25
C GLU A 447 -42.91 34.93 21.40
N LYS A 448 -42.53 36.18 21.09
CA LYS A 448 -42.33 37.21 22.10
C LYS A 448 -43.68 37.46 22.78
N ASN A 449 -43.98 36.71 23.83
CA ASN A 449 -45.05 37.10 24.75
C ASN A 449 -44.55 38.31 25.53
N GLU A 450 -44.95 39.48 25.07
CA GLU A 450 -45.00 40.68 25.89
C GLU A 450 -45.83 40.36 27.13
N SER A 451 -45.14 40.37 28.27
CA SER A 451 -45.64 40.33 29.64
C SER A 451 -47.10 40.78 29.79
N GLN A 452 -48.01 39.81 29.98
CA GLN A 452 -49.25 40.04 30.71
C GLN A 452 -48.98 39.87 32.20
N ASN A 453 -48.96 41.00 32.90
CA ASN A 453 -49.07 41.07 34.35
C ASN A 453 -50.31 40.30 34.83
N LEU A 454 -50.11 39.17 35.50
CA LEU A 454 -51.10 38.62 36.42
C LEU A 454 -50.44 38.29 37.75
N ILE A 455 -50.72 39.19 38.68
CA ILE A 455 -50.52 39.09 40.12
C ILE A 455 -51.11 37.77 40.60
N SER A 456 -50.32 36.98 41.32
CA SER A 456 -50.84 36.11 42.38
C SER A 456 -49.86 36.12 43.55
N ASP A 457 -50.28 36.83 44.59
CA ASP A 457 -49.77 36.70 45.94
C ASP A 457 -49.85 35.23 46.40
N ASN A 458 -48.75 34.71 46.95
CA ASN A 458 -48.84 33.90 48.16
C ASN A 458 -47.56 34.02 48.98
N ARG A 459 -47.66 34.83 50.04
CA ARG A 459 -46.79 34.82 51.21
C ARG A 459 -46.73 33.42 51.83
N VAL A 460 -45.55 33.01 52.30
CA VAL A 460 -45.22 32.53 53.66
C VAL A 460 -43.68 32.54 53.76
N ASN A 461 -43.05 33.56 54.38
CA ASN A 461 -42.52 33.59 55.76
C ASN A 461 -41.74 32.30 56.13
N THR A 462 -40.42 32.29 56.33
CA THR A 462 -39.59 32.77 57.48
C THR A 462 -38.41 31.76 57.54
N SER A 463 -37.21 31.99 58.05
CA SER A 463 -36.45 33.11 58.63
C SER A 463 -35.10 32.52 59.04
N ASN A 464 -34.02 33.32 58.96
CA ASN A 464 -32.80 33.25 59.80
C ASN A 464 -31.93 31.98 59.66
N THR A 465 -30.59 31.97 59.74
CA THR A 465 -29.49 32.84 60.18
C THR A 465 -28.24 32.02 59.81
N GLY A 466 -27.17 32.54 59.22
CA GLY A 466 -26.13 33.28 59.94
C GLY A 466 -24.75 32.59 59.76
N ASN A 467 -23.78 33.42 59.38
CA ASN A 467 -22.35 33.40 59.69
C ASN A 467 -21.38 32.29 59.21
N GLU A 468 -20.46 32.75 58.35
CA GLU A 468 -19.00 32.80 58.52
C GLU A 468 -18.15 31.51 58.56
N SER A 469 -17.41 31.37 57.45
CA SER A 469 -15.94 31.25 57.37
C SER A 469 -15.23 29.93 57.71
N SER A 470 -14.42 29.55 56.72
CA SER A 470 -13.08 28.92 56.79
C SER A 470 -12.96 27.49 57.33
N ASN A 471 -12.51 26.58 56.47
CA ASN A 471 -11.10 26.17 56.49
C ASN A 471 -10.71 25.28 55.31
N ILE A 472 -9.55 25.61 54.75
CA ILE A 472 -8.77 24.82 53.80
C ILE A 472 -8.11 23.68 54.57
N THR A 473 -8.17 22.45 54.07
CA THR A 473 -7.12 21.46 54.30
C THR A 473 -7.00 20.55 53.08
N GLU A 474 -5.91 20.72 52.35
CA GLU A 474 -5.43 19.78 51.34
C GLU A 474 -5.07 18.44 51.99
N GLN A 475 -5.51 17.33 51.40
CA GLN A 475 -4.77 16.07 51.48
C GLN A 475 -4.86 15.27 50.17
N ARG A 476 -3.75 15.35 49.45
CA ARG A 476 -3.05 14.27 48.71
C ARG A 476 -3.76 13.52 47.59
N ARG A 477 -3.33 13.92 46.38
CA ARG A 477 -3.18 13.15 45.14
C ARG A 477 -2.77 11.70 45.37
N ASN A 478 -3.46 10.79 44.68
CA ASN A 478 -2.87 9.63 44.04
C ASN A 478 -3.16 9.73 42.55
N ASN A 479 -2.09 9.79 41.75
CA ASN A 479 -2.13 9.80 40.29
C ASN A 479 -2.63 8.45 39.77
N VAL A 480 -3.60 8.48 38.87
CA VAL A 480 -3.76 7.48 37.82
C VAL A 480 -3.50 8.22 36.51
N GLU A 481 -2.41 7.86 35.84
CA GLU A 481 -2.08 8.34 34.51
C GLU A 481 -3.09 7.77 33.51
N THR A 482 -4.03 8.59 33.06
CA THR A 482 -4.75 8.37 31.80
C THR A 482 -4.00 9.14 30.71
N THR A 483 -3.50 8.40 29.73
CA THR A 483 -2.88 8.88 28.50
C THR A 483 -3.85 9.80 27.75
N ASN A 484 -3.52 11.08 27.61
CA ASN A 484 -4.25 12.06 26.79
C ASN A 484 -4.08 11.73 25.29
N PRO A 485 -5.16 11.43 24.53
CA PRO A 485 -5.22 11.78 23.12
C PRO A 485 -5.38 13.31 23.03
N GLY A 486 -4.61 13.96 22.17
CA GLY A 486 -4.60 15.42 22.03
C GLY A 486 -5.84 15.95 21.32
N TRP A 487 -6.56 16.86 21.96
CA TRP A 487 -7.78 17.50 21.44
C TRP A 487 -7.47 18.87 20.83
N LYS A 488 -8.10 19.20 19.70
CA LYS A 488 -8.09 20.55 19.08
C LYS A 488 -9.52 21.10 19.05
N ALA A 489 -9.69 22.33 19.54
CA ALA A 489 -10.85 23.15 19.20
C ALA A 489 -10.74 23.56 17.73
N LEU A 490 -11.77 23.33 16.92
CA LEU A 490 -11.76 23.72 15.51
C LEU A 490 -12.54 25.01 15.33
N PHE A 491 -11.83 26.09 14.99
CA PHE A 491 -12.41 27.32 14.45
C PHE A 491 -12.35 27.27 12.92
N LYS A 492 -13.43 27.70 12.24
CA LYS A 492 -13.52 27.77 10.76
C LYS A 492 -12.37 28.59 10.12
N SER A 493 -11.68 29.43 10.89
CA SER A 493 -10.56 30.26 10.43
C SER A 493 -9.23 29.53 10.20
N GLU A 494 -9.10 28.22 10.50
CA GLU A 494 -7.86 27.46 10.27
C GLU A 494 -7.95 26.43 9.13
N ILE A 495 -8.89 26.58 8.20
CA ILE A 495 -9.01 25.70 7.03
C ILE A 495 -8.30 26.34 5.83
N SER A 496 -7.10 25.84 5.52
CA SER A 496 -6.51 25.93 4.18
C SER A 496 -7.25 24.95 3.27
N ILE A 497 -7.94 25.48 2.26
CA ILE A 497 -8.38 24.69 1.10
C ILE A 497 -7.14 24.55 0.23
N ASP A 498 -6.35 23.50 0.45
CA ASP A 498 -5.43 22.86 -0.50
C ASP A 498 -4.76 21.68 0.22
N ASP A 499 -5.31 20.47 -0.02
CA ASP A 499 -4.67 19.13 -0.14
C ASP A 499 -5.70 17.99 -0.05
#